data_AF-A0A0B4XTU0-F1
#
_entry.id   AF-A0A0B4XTU0-F1
#
_cell.length_a   1.000
_cell.length_b   1.000
_cell.length_c   1.000
_cell.angle_alpha   90.00
_cell.angle_beta   90.00
_cell.angle_gamma   90.00
#
_symmetry.space_group_name_H-M   'P 1'
#
loop_
_entity.id
_entity.type
_entity.pdbx_description
1 polymer ?
#
loop_
_entity_poly.entity_id
_entity_poly.type
_entity_poly.pdbx_seq_one_letter_code
_entity_poly.pdbx_strand_id
1 'polypeptide(L)'
;MAFHRVFVYGTLLAGEANHHWLRGAPCLGAWRTPACYRLFSLGAYPVLVPGGRYAVEGEMYRVDEAGLALLDRLEDYPVDYLRRQLRTPFGPAWVYYQKQPPQGGRLLPHGNWRRVRARPTVGEPQ
;
A
#
# COMPACT_ATOMS: atom_id res chain seq x y z
N MET A 1 15.38 15.03 15.04
CA MET A 1 15.03 14.00 14.03
C MET A 1 13.60 14.22 13.62
N ALA A 2 13.32 14.47 12.34
CA ALA A 2 11.96 14.53 11.86
C ALA A 2 11.42 13.09 11.67
N PHE A 3 10.12 12.92 11.93
CA PHE A 3 9.43 11.65 11.69
C PHE A 3 8.36 11.85 10.63
N HIS A 4 8.25 10.86 9.77
CA HIS A 4 7.22 10.75 8.77
C HIS A 4 6.27 9.61 9.10
N ARG A 5 5.06 9.68 8.55
CA ARG A 5 4.12 8.58 8.57
C ARG A 5 3.96 8.07 7.16
N VAL A 6 3.89 6.76 7.00
CA VAL A 6 3.73 6.11 5.70
C VAL A 6 2.58 5.12 5.81
N PHE A 7 1.64 5.24 4.91
CA PHE A 7 0.57 4.28 4.71
C PHE A 7 1.01 3.25 3.66
N VAL A 8 1.09 1.99 4.07
CA VAL A 8 1.46 0.86 3.20
C VAL A 8 0.26 -0.06 3.01
N TYR A 9 0.11 -0.62 1.81
CA TYR A 9 -1.09 -1.37 1.41
C TYR A 9 -0.77 -2.67 0.65
N GLY A 10 0.52 -3.04 0.58
CA GLY A 10 1.02 -4.08 -0.30
C GLY A 10 2.11 -4.93 0.32
N THR A 11 3.19 -5.16 -0.42
CA THR A 11 4.30 -6.05 -0.01
C THR A 11 5.07 -5.57 1.24
N LEU A 12 4.86 -4.32 1.66
CA LEU A 12 5.39 -3.73 2.89
C LEU A 12 4.54 -4.05 4.15
N LEU A 13 3.31 -4.56 4.00
CA LEU A 13 2.46 -4.94 5.13
C LEU A 13 3.14 -5.98 6.02
N ALA A 14 2.80 -6.02 7.32
CA ALA A 14 3.31 -7.02 8.24
C ALA A 14 3.11 -8.45 7.68
N GLY A 15 4.19 -9.24 7.66
CA GLY A 15 4.19 -10.60 7.12
C GLY A 15 4.33 -10.72 5.60
N GLU A 16 4.40 -9.62 4.85
CA GLU A 16 4.66 -9.63 3.41
C GLU A 16 6.16 -9.51 3.08
N ALA A 17 6.53 -9.82 1.83
CA ALA A 17 7.91 -10.03 1.41
C ALA A 17 8.85 -8.84 1.67
N ASN A 18 8.37 -7.61 1.53
CA ASN A 18 9.16 -6.39 1.70
C ASN A 18 9.03 -5.79 3.10
N HIS A 19 8.34 -6.43 4.04
CA HIS A 19 8.16 -5.88 5.40
C HIS A 19 9.48 -5.60 6.13
N HIS A 20 10.55 -6.32 5.78
CA HIS A 20 11.88 -6.12 6.35
C HIS A 20 12.44 -4.70 6.17
N TRP A 21 11.99 -3.94 5.17
CA TRP A 21 12.35 -2.52 4.98
C TRP A 21 11.78 -1.61 6.07
N LEU A 22 10.74 -2.04 6.78
CA LEU A 22 10.14 -1.34 7.91
C LEU A 22 10.61 -1.88 9.26
N ARG A 23 11.68 -2.70 9.29
CA ARG A 23 12.19 -3.26 10.55
C ARG A 23 12.58 -2.14 11.51
N GLY A 24 11.98 -2.15 12.70
CA GLY A 24 12.20 -1.13 13.72
C GLY A 24 11.32 0.12 13.59
N ALA A 25 10.55 0.26 12.50
CA ALA A 25 9.55 1.32 12.36
C ALA A 25 8.31 0.99 13.22
N PRO A 26 7.87 1.88 14.13
CA PRO A 26 6.67 1.64 14.91
C PRO A 26 5.42 1.56 14.02
N CYS A 27 4.67 0.45 14.13
CA CYS A 27 3.34 0.34 13.56
C CYS A 27 2.36 1.17 14.40
N LEU A 28 1.65 2.08 13.75
CA LEU A 28 0.66 2.96 14.38
C LEU A 28 -0.75 2.35 14.33
N GLY A 29 -0.99 1.38 13.46
CA GLY A 29 -2.25 0.64 13.38
C GLY A 29 -2.74 0.43 11.94
N ALA A 30 -3.81 -0.36 11.81
CA ALA A 30 -4.50 -0.57 10.54
C ALA A 30 -5.33 0.67 10.16
N TRP A 31 -5.44 0.93 8.86
CA TRP A 31 -6.27 2.02 8.34
C TRP A 31 -6.77 1.71 6.93
N ARG A 32 -7.76 2.48 6.47
CA ARG A 32 -8.30 2.38 5.13
C ARG A 32 -8.39 3.76 4.49
N THR A 33 -7.99 3.87 3.23
CA THR A 33 -8.12 5.12 2.47
C THR A 33 -9.59 5.49 2.24
N PRO A 34 -9.91 6.77 1.93
CA PRO A 34 -11.21 7.11 1.36
C PRO A 34 -11.50 6.33 0.07
N ALA A 35 -12.77 6.16 -0.28
CA ALA A 35 -13.23 5.36 -1.41
C ALA A 35 -13.04 6.05 -2.77
N CYS A 36 -11.80 6.44 -3.10
CA CYS A 36 -11.44 7.17 -4.32
C CYS A 36 -10.19 6.60 -5.00
N TYR A 37 -9.97 5.29 -4.88
CA TYR A 37 -8.82 4.59 -5.46
C TYR A 37 -9.22 3.32 -6.20
N ARG A 38 -8.23 2.79 -6.93
CA ARG A 38 -8.20 1.44 -7.46
C ARG A 38 -6.88 0.80 -7.03
N LEU A 39 -6.94 -0.48 -6.67
CA LEU A 39 -5.78 -1.28 -6.34
C LEU A 39 -5.65 -2.39 -7.39
N PHE A 40 -4.49 -2.50 -8.03
CA PHE A 40 -4.21 -3.53 -9.02
C PHE A 40 -3.17 -4.50 -8.46
N SER A 41 -3.25 -5.77 -8.85
CA SER A 41 -2.22 -6.79 -8.60
C SER A 41 -1.50 -7.09 -9.91
N LEU A 42 -0.16 -7.02 -9.88
CA LEU A 42 0.73 -7.53 -10.93
C LEU A 42 1.25 -8.94 -10.61
N GLY A 43 0.56 -9.66 -9.73
CA GLY A 43 1.00 -10.95 -9.20
C GLY A 43 2.03 -10.80 -8.08
N ALA A 44 3.18 -10.19 -8.36
CA ALA A 44 4.28 -10.05 -7.39
C ALA A 44 4.07 -8.91 -6.39
N TYR A 45 3.48 -7.79 -6.82
CA TYR A 45 3.24 -6.60 -6.01
C TYR A 45 1.96 -5.86 -6.45
N PRO A 46 1.39 -5.01 -5.58
CA PRO A 46 0.26 -4.17 -5.94
C PRO A 46 0.65 -2.78 -6.43
N VAL A 47 -0.25 -2.18 -7.22
CA VAL A 47 -0.18 -0.78 -7.66
C VAL A 47 -1.44 -0.05 -7.20
N LEU A 48 -1.28 1.01 -6.39
CA LEU A 48 -2.36 1.94 -6.07
C LEU A 48 -2.46 3.01 -7.15
N VAL A 49 -3.67 3.26 -7.62
CA VAL A 49 -3.97 4.31 -8.61
C VAL A 49 -5.09 5.21 -8.09
N PRO A 50 -4.91 6.54 -8.09
CA PRO A 50 -5.98 7.49 -7.76
C PRO A 50 -7.19 7.36 -8.70
N GLY A 51 -8.36 7.71 -8.18
CA GLY A 51 -9.64 7.63 -8.90
C GLY A 51 -10.29 6.26 -8.77
N GLY A 52 -11.60 6.22 -9.00
CA GLY A 52 -12.44 5.05 -8.76
C GLY A 52 -13.31 5.21 -7.52
N ARG A 53 -13.84 4.08 -7.02
CA ARG A 53 -14.83 4.03 -5.92
C ARG A 53 -14.44 3.08 -4.79
N TYR A 54 -13.19 2.61 -4.78
CA TYR A 54 -12.72 1.63 -3.81
C TYR A 54 -11.82 2.28 -2.78
N ALA A 55 -11.94 1.79 -1.55
CA ALA A 55 -11.11 2.17 -0.43
C ALA A 55 -10.10 1.03 -0.19
N VAL A 56 -8.84 1.39 0.07
CA VAL A 56 -7.71 0.45 0.16
C VAL A 56 -7.30 0.26 1.60
N GLU A 57 -7.21 -1.00 2.02
CA GLU A 57 -6.81 -1.43 3.35
C GLU A 57 -5.29 -1.49 3.46
N GLY A 58 -4.77 -1.06 4.59
CA GLY A 58 -3.34 -1.08 4.85
C GLY A 58 -2.99 -0.78 6.30
N GLU A 59 -1.71 -0.47 6.51
CA GLU A 59 -1.11 -0.24 7.80
C GLU A 59 -0.37 1.09 7.80
N MET A 60 -0.35 1.75 8.95
CA MET A 60 0.33 3.01 9.16
C MET A 60 1.63 2.77 9.92
N TYR A 61 2.75 3.30 9.43
CA TYR A 61 4.05 3.21 10.09
C TYR A 61 4.64 4.58 10.32
N ARG A 62 5.41 4.72 11.41
CA ARG A 62 6.27 5.87 11.66
C ARG A 62 7.69 5.53 11.21
N VAL A 63 8.25 6.33 10.32
CA VAL A 63 9.64 6.20 9.85
C VAL A 63 10.37 7.51 10.10
N ASP A 64 11.69 7.44 10.24
CA ASP A 64 12.54 8.63 10.20
C ASP A 64 12.86 9.01 8.74
N GLU A 65 13.67 10.05 8.56
CA GLU A 65 14.10 10.52 7.24
C GLU A 65 14.85 9.44 6.45
N ALA A 66 15.71 8.67 7.11
CA ALA A 66 16.46 7.59 6.48
C ALA A 66 15.54 6.46 6.01
N GLY A 67 14.58 6.06 6.84
CA GLY A 67 13.56 5.08 6.48
C GLY A 67 12.70 5.53 5.30
N LEU A 68 12.28 6.80 5.26
CA LEU A 68 11.55 7.33 4.11
C LEU A 68 12.39 7.32 2.83
N ALA A 69 13.68 7.68 2.92
CA ALA A 69 14.59 7.63 1.77
C ALA A 69 14.86 6.20 1.26
N LEU A 70 14.87 5.21 2.16
CA LEU A 70 14.96 3.80 1.76
C LEU A 70 13.71 3.34 1.01
N LEU A 71 12.52 3.75 1.47
CA LEU A 71 11.28 3.47 0.75
C LEU A 71 11.22 4.18 -0.61
N ASP A 72 11.72 5.43 -0.70
CA ASP A 72 11.82 6.12 -1.98
C ASP A 72 12.68 5.36 -3.00
N ARG A 73 13.78 4.73 -2.55
CA ARG A 73 14.62 3.89 -3.43
C ARG A 73 13.93 2.58 -3.81
N LEU A 74 13.24 1.95 -2.87
CA LEU A 74 12.50 0.69 -3.11
C LEU A 74 11.40 0.88 -4.17
N GLU A 75 10.68 2.00 -4.08
CA GLU A 75 9.54 2.32 -4.94
C GLU A 75 9.95 3.11 -6.21
N ASP A 76 11.26 3.24 -6.46
CA ASP A 76 11.83 4.02 -7.57
C ASP A 76 11.21 5.43 -7.73
N TYR A 77 11.07 6.14 -6.61
CA TYR A 77 10.48 7.48 -6.57
C TYR A 77 11.49 8.55 -7.06
N PRO A 78 11.08 9.53 -7.89
CA PRO A 78 9.74 9.77 -8.44
C PRO A 78 9.55 9.23 -9.88
N VAL A 79 10.26 8.18 -10.27
CA VAL A 79 10.29 7.64 -11.65
C VAL A 79 9.13 6.67 -11.89
N ASP A 80 9.06 5.56 -11.16
CA ASP A 80 7.99 4.57 -11.30
C ASP A 80 6.79 4.93 -10.43
N TYR A 81 7.01 5.07 -9.10
CA TYR A 81 5.99 5.54 -8.19
C TYR A 81 6.15 7.02 -7.88
N LEU A 82 5.00 7.67 -7.70
CA LEU A 82 4.90 8.97 -7.05
C LEU A 82 4.44 8.79 -5.61
N ARG A 83 4.60 9.83 -4.79
CA ARG A 83 4.04 9.85 -3.45
C ARG A 83 3.22 11.10 -3.20
N ARG A 84 2.18 10.98 -2.38
CA ARG A 84 1.38 12.10 -1.89
C ARG A 84 1.00 11.91 -0.44
N GLN A 85 0.62 13.00 0.23
CA GLN A 85 0.11 12.91 1.59
C GLN A 85 -1.40 12.67 1.61
N LEU A 86 -1.81 11.73 2.45
CA LEU A 86 -3.20 11.51 2.84
C LEU A 86 -3.44 12.14 4.20
N ARG A 87 -4.63 12.72 4.38
CA ARG A 87 -5.13 13.09 5.70
C ARG A 87 -5.65 11.82 6.38
N THR A 88 -5.09 11.50 7.54
CA THR A 88 -5.44 10.28 8.28
C THR A 88 -5.66 10.63 9.75
N PRO A 89 -6.35 9.77 10.54
CA PRO A 89 -6.46 9.94 11.98
C PRO A 89 -5.10 9.97 12.72
N PHE A 90 -4.05 9.41 12.10
CA PHE A 90 -2.69 9.43 12.65
C PHE A 90 -1.94 10.73 12.35
N GLY A 91 -2.50 11.61 11.50
CA GLY A 91 -1.83 12.78 10.92
C GLY A 91 -1.56 12.60 9.42
N PRO A 92 -0.91 13.58 8.75
CA PRO A 92 -0.51 13.45 7.36
C PRO A 92 0.41 12.25 7.15
N ALA A 93 0.11 11.40 6.16
CA ALA A 93 0.88 10.20 5.86
C ALA A 93 1.17 10.08 4.37
N TRP A 94 2.40 9.73 4.02
CA TRP A 94 2.80 9.44 2.64
C TRP A 94 2.17 8.13 2.16
N VAL A 95 1.77 8.09 0.91
CA VAL A 95 1.39 6.87 0.19
C VAL A 95 2.04 6.89 -1.19
N TYR A 96 2.58 5.76 -1.62
CA TYR A 96 3.11 5.56 -2.96
C TYR A 96 2.00 5.15 -3.93
N TYR A 97 1.98 5.70 -5.13
CA TYR A 97 0.97 5.43 -6.15
C TYR A 97 1.51 5.65 -7.57
N GLN A 98 0.85 5.07 -8.56
CA GLN A 98 1.09 5.38 -9.97
C GLN A 98 -0.07 6.21 -10.56
N LYS A 99 0.23 7.08 -11.53
CA LYS A 99 -0.78 7.94 -12.18
C LYS A 99 -1.77 7.13 -13.04
N GLN A 100 -1.29 6.05 -13.64
CA GLN A 100 -2.04 5.24 -14.58
C GLN A 100 -2.14 3.80 -14.10
N PRO A 101 -3.21 3.07 -14.44
CA PRO A 101 -3.28 1.63 -14.25
C PRO A 101 -2.13 0.92 -14.95
N PRO A 102 -1.50 -0.08 -14.32
CA PRO A 102 -0.45 -0.83 -14.96
C PRO A 102 -1.04 -1.75 -16.03
N GLN A 103 -0.30 -1.97 -17.12
CA GLN A 103 -0.70 -2.90 -18.18
C GLN A 103 -0.75 -4.33 -17.63
N GLY A 104 -1.84 -5.06 -17.89
CA GLY A 104 -2.02 -6.44 -17.43
C GLY A 104 -2.33 -6.60 -15.93
N GLY A 105 -2.50 -5.50 -15.18
CA GLY A 105 -2.85 -5.56 -13.77
C GLY A 105 -4.28 -6.03 -13.51
N ARG A 106 -4.46 -6.97 -12.58
CA ARG A 106 -5.79 -7.41 -12.13
C ARG A 106 -6.33 -6.44 -11.07
N LEU A 107 -7.47 -5.80 -11.34
CA LEU A 107 -8.15 -4.96 -10.36
C LEU A 107 -8.60 -5.79 -9.13
N LEU A 108 -8.34 -5.25 -7.94
CA LEU A 108 -8.79 -5.78 -6.65
C LEU A 108 -9.93 -4.89 -6.11
N PRO A 109 -11.22 -5.19 -6.40
CA PRO A 109 -12.34 -4.33 -6.05
C PRO A 109 -12.58 -4.23 -4.53
N HIS A 110 -12.00 -5.12 -3.73
CA HIS A 110 -12.04 -5.04 -2.27
C HIS A 110 -10.92 -4.16 -1.68
N GLY A 111 -9.92 -3.77 -2.47
CA GLY A 111 -8.83 -2.91 -2.00
C GLY A 111 -7.93 -3.53 -0.94
N ASN A 112 -7.78 -4.86 -0.90
CA ASN A 112 -6.97 -5.57 0.10
C ASN A 112 -5.98 -6.50 -0.60
N TRP A 113 -4.69 -6.22 -0.47
CA TRP A 113 -3.61 -7.01 -1.08
C TRP A 113 -3.55 -8.45 -0.57
N ARG A 114 -3.73 -8.67 0.74
CA ARG A 114 -3.63 -10.01 1.36
C ARG A 114 -4.63 -11.01 0.78
N ARG A 115 -5.76 -10.51 0.26
CA ARG A 115 -6.78 -11.33 -0.43
C ARG A 115 -6.37 -11.83 -1.82
N VAL A 116 -5.23 -11.38 -2.37
CA VAL A 116 -4.69 -11.93 -3.63
C VAL A 116 -4.29 -13.40 -3.49
N ARG A 117 -3.81 -13.79 -2.30
CA ARG A 117 -3.36 -15.16 -2.00
C ARG A 117 -4.45 -16.04 -1.38
N ALA A 118 -5.60 -15.47 -1.02
CA ALA A 118 -6.72 -16.25 -0.54
C ALA A 118 -7.16 -17.16 -1.70
N ARG A 119 -6.89 -18.47 -1.58
CA ARG A 119 -7.48 -19.46 -2.48
C ARG A 119 -8.98 -19.20 -2.53
N PRO A 120 -9.65 -19.30 -3.70
CA PRO A 120 -11.08 -19.51 -3.66
C PRO A 120 -11.31 -20.73 -2.77
N THR A 121 -12.06 -20.57 -1.69
CA THR A 121 -12.64 -21.70 -0.97
C THR A 121 -13.50 -22.44 -2.01
N VAL A 122 -12.95 -23.51 -2.59
CA VAL A 122 -13.77 -24.50 -3.27
C VAL A 122 -14.53 -25.21 -2.17
N GLY A 123 -15.83 -24.95 -2.10
CA GLY A 123 -16.74 -25.64 -1.18
C GLY A 123 -18.00 -24.84 -0.91
N GLU A 124 -19.02 -25.03 -1.75
CA GLU A 124 -20.24 -25.75 -1.36
C GLU A 124 -21.01 -26.14 -2.63
N PRO A 125 -21.42 -27.41 -2.79
CA PRO A 125 -22.39 -27.79 -3.80
C PRO A 125 -23.81 -27.49 -3.29
N GLN A 126 -24.64 -26.88 -4.13
CA GLN A 126 -26.08 -27.10 -4.15
C GLN A 126 -26.48 -27.47 -5.58
#